data_AF-A0A973GSF9-F1
#
_entry.id   AF-A0A973GSF9-F1
#
_cell.length_a   1.000
_cell.length_b   1.000
_cell.length_c   1.000
_cell.angle_alpha   90.00
_cell.angle_beta   90.00
_cell.angle_gamma   90.00
#
_symmetry.space_group_name_H-M   'P 1'
#
loop_
_entity.id
_entity.type
_entity.pdbx_description
1 polymer ?
#
loop_
_entity_poly.entity_id
_entity_poly.type
_entity_poly.pdbx_seq_one_letter_code
_entity_poly.pdbx_strand_id
1 'polypeptide(L)'
;MPCPRANSPFLLSPNWKSCPSITPQEEKKLKRFLQDIPVIDITAEIKERTIELRKKYNLRLPDAIIAATAFQLGATLVTNDKGFSLVQEVQSRSILL
;
A
#
# COMPACT_ATOMS: atom_id res chain seq x y z
N MET A 1 -13.32 -12.89 21.52
CA MET A 1 -12.72 -13.54 22.70
C MET A 1 -11.71 -12.57 23.29
N PRO A 2 -11.76 -12.22 24.59
CA PRO A 2 -10.75 -11.36 25.20
C PRO A 2 -9.49 -12.17 25.51
N CYS A 3 -8.31 -11.58 25.30
CA CYS A 3 -7.02 -12.17 25.65
C CYS A 3 -6.93 -12.39 27.17
N PRO A 4 -6.36 -13.53 27.63
CA PRO A 4 -6.24 -13.80 29.06
C PRO A 4 -5.26 -12.80 29.69
N ARG A 5 -5.66 -12.22 30.83
CA ARG A 5 -4.90 -11.25 31.62
C ARG A 5 -3.47 -11.73 31.88
N ALA A 6 -2.50 -10.96 31.41
CA ALA A 6 -1.15 -10.99 31.95
C ALA A 6 -1.20 -10.29 33.32
N ASN A 7 -1.20 -11.09 34.40
CA ASN A 7 -0.85 -10.60 35.72
C ASN A 7 0.68 -10.57 35.81
N SER A 8 1.28 -9.37 35.78
CA SER A 8 2.63 -9.14 36.32
C SER A 8 2.76 -7.69 36.79
N PRO A 9 3.29 -7.42 38.00
CA PRO A 9 3.23 -6.09 38.61
C PRO A 9 4.46 -5.20 38.32
N PHE A 10 5.30 -5.50 37.33
CA PHE A 10 6.56 -4.76 37.13
C PHE A 10 6.66 -4.05 35.77
N LEU A 11 6.57 -2.72 35.87
CA LEU A 11 7.09 -1.63 35.01
C LEU A 11 7.68 -2.02 33.64
N LEU A 12 6.90 -1.83 32.57
CA LEU A 12 7.43 -1.48 31.24
C LEU A 12 6.56 -0.36 30.63
N SER A 13 7.24 0.68 30.17
CA SER A 13 6.73 1.97 29.70
C SER A 13 5.58 1.88 28.68
N PRO A 14 4.66 2.87 28.66
CA PRO A 14 3.67 3.00 27.62
C PRO A 14 4.42 3.46 26.38
N ASN A 15 4.51 2.63 25.35
CA ASN A 15 4.62 3.04 23.94
C ASN A 15 5.08 1.83 23.15
N TRP A 16 4.17 1.29 22.35
CA TRP A 16 4.38 0.96 20.94
C TRP A 16 3.40 -0.10 20.42
N LYS A 17 2.49 -0.64 21.27
CA LYS A 17 1.42 -1.61 20.95
C LYS A 17 1.41 -2.04 19.47
N SER A 18 2.40 -2.86 19.14
CA SER A 18 2.39 -3.66 17.94
C SER A 18 1.25 -4.66 18.12
N CYS A 19 0.43 -4.78 17.08
CA CYS A 19 -0.88 -5.45 17.00
C CYS A 19 -2.08 -4.54 17.31
N PRO A 20 -2.64 -3.81 16.31
CA PRO A 20 -4.05 -3.50 16.38
C PRO A 20 -4.77 -4.84 16.27
N SER A 21 -5.31 -5.33 17.38
CA SER A 21 -6.29 -6.40 17.33
C SER A 21 -7.49 -5.86 16.57
N ILE A 22 -7.48 -5.99 15.24
CA ILE A 22 -8.60 -5.58 14.38
C ILE A 22 -9.83 -6.26 14.97
N THR A 23 -10.78 -5.46 15.44
CA THR A 23 -12.01 -6.01 15.99
C THR A 23 -12.79 -6.67 14.84
N PRO A 24 -13.59 -7.72 15.11
CA PRO A 24 -14.40 -8.36 14.07
C PRO A 24 -15.32 -7.37 13.32
N GLN A 25 -15.70 -6.27 13.97
CA GLN A 25 -16.48 -5.19 13.36
C GLN A 25 -15.66 -4.33 12.40
N GLU A 26 -14.41 -3.99 12.76
CA GLU A 26 -13.47 -3.28 11.87
C GLU A 26 -13.08 -4.15 10.68
N GLU A 27 -12.84 -5.44 10.88
CA GLU A 27 -12.55 -6.38 9.80
C GLU A 27 -13.70 -6.42 8.78
N LYS A 28 -14.95 -6.46 9.25
CA LYS A 28 -16.13 -6.46 8.38
C LYS A 28 -16.27 -5.15 7.60
N LYS A 29 -15.95 -4.00 8.21
CA LYS A 29 -15.91 -2.70 7.51
C LYS A 29 -14.82 -2.67 6.45
N LEU A 30 -13.62 -3.16 6.77
CA LEU A 30 -12.50 -3.21 5.85
C LEU A 30 -12.78 -4.14 4.66
N LYS A 31 -13.33 -5.34 4.92
CA LYS A 31 -13.72 -6.28 3.85
C LYS A 31 -14.77 -5.70 2.91
N ARG A 32 -15.74 -4.95 3.43
CA ARG A 32 -16.72 -4.24 2.58
C ARG A 32 -16.05 -3.17 1.74
N PHE A 33 -15.18 -2.36 2.34
CA PHE A 33 -14.44 -1.34 1.60
C PHE A 33 -13.56 -1.93 0.49
N LEU A 34 -12.86 -3.04 0.76
CA LEU A 34 -12.03 -3.72 -0.23
C LEU A 34 -12.83 -4.41 -1.35
N GLN A 35 -14.10 -4.78 -1.11
CA GLN A 35 -14.96 -5.37 -2.14
C GLN A 35 -15.28 -4.37 -3.27
N ASP A 36 -15.30 -3.08 -2.96
CA ASP A 36 -15.58 -2.03 -3.94
C ASP A 36 -14.33 -1.64 -4.76
N ILE A 37 -13.15 -2.16 -4.40
CA ILE A 37 -11.88 -1.86 -5.09
C ILE A 37 -11.63 -2.94 -6.15
N PRO A 38 -11.47 -2.56 -7.43
CA PRO A 38 -11.14 -3.51 -8.47
C PRO A 38 -9.73 -4.09 -8.23
N VAL A 39 -9.65 -5.42 -8.22
CA VAL A 39 -8.36 -6.14 -8.18
C VAL A 39 -7.86 -6.27 -9.62
N ILE A 40 -6.59 -5.90 -9.82
CA ILE A 40 -5.97 -5.86 -11.15
C ILE A 40 -4.82 -6.84 -11.15
N ASP A 41 -4.91 -7.83 -12.03
CA ASP A 41 -3.88 -8.85 -12.16
C ASP A 41 -2.65 -8.31 -12.90
N ILE A 42 -1.48 -8.86 -12.55
CA ILE A 42 -0.22 -8.50 -13.19
C ILE A 42 -0.12 -9.22 -14.54
N THR A 43 -0.53 -8.53 -15.61
CA THR A 43 -0.43 -9.00 -17.00
C THR A 43 1.01 -8.99 -17.51
N ALA A 44 1.27 -9.63 -18.65
CA ALA A 44 2.59 -9.61 -19.30
C ALA A 44 3.03 -8.18 -19.65
N GLU A 45 2.11 -7.34 -20.13
CA GLU A 45 2.36 -5.93 -20.46
C GLU A 45 2.81 -5.13 -19.22
N ILE A 46 2.16 -5.34 -18.07
CA ILE A 46 2.55 -4.71 -16.81
C ILE A 46 3.95 -5.17 -16.40
N LYS A 47 4.31 -6.45 -16.60
CA LYS A 47 5.66 -6.96 -16.28
C LYS A 47 6.73 -6.29 -17.14
N GLU A 48 6.50 -6.18 -18.44
CA GLU A 48 7.44 -5.53 -19.35
C GLU A 48 7.63 -4.05 -18.98
N ARG A 49 6.53 -3.32 -18.75
CA ARG A 49 6.61 -1.91 -18.30
C ARG A 49 7.26 -1.75 -16.93
N THR A 50 7.03 -2.69 -16.01
CA THR A 50 7.72 -2.71 -14.71
C THR A 50 9.24 -2.75 -14.90
N ILE A 51 9.73 -3.61 -15.80
CA ILE A 51 11.17 -3.75 -16.08
C ILE A 51 11.73 -2.45 -16.64
N GLU A 52 11.04 -1.84 -17.60
CA GLU A 52 11.48 -0.60 -18.24
C GLU A 52 11.51 0.58 -17.26
N LEU A 53 10.43 0.81 -16.50
CA LEU A 53 10.36 1.88 -15.51
C LEU A 53 11.41 1.70 -14.42
N ARG A 54 11.64 0.46 -13.99
CA ARG A 54 12.68 0.15 -13.02
C ARG A 54 14.08 0.44 -13.56
N LYS A 55 14.37 0.11 -14.82
CA LYS A 55 15.67 0.43 -15.45
C LYS A 55 15.85 1.94 -15.61
N LYS A 56 14.79 2.68 -15.94
CA LYS A 56 14.84 4.11 -16.19
C LYS A 56 14.99 4.95 -14.92
N TYR A 57 14.27 4.60 -13.86
CA TYR A 57 14.17 5.41 -12.64
C TYR A 57 14.76 4.74 -11.39
N ASN A 58 15.30 3.53 -11.52
CA ASN A 58 15.86 2.73 -10.42
C ASN A 58 14.88 2.56 -9.23
N LEU A 59 13.59 2.41 -9.54
CA LEU A 59 12.54 2.22 -8.54
C LEU A 59 12.66 0.87 -7.82
N ARG A 60 12.12 0.80 -6.61
CA ARG A 60 11.93 -0.49 -5.93
C ARG A 60 10.92 -1.33 -6.73
N LEU A 61 11.04 -2.66 -6.65
CA LEU A 61 10.13 -3.57 -7.35
C LEU A 61 8.64 -3.25 -7.12
N PRO A 62 8.14 -3.09 -5.88
CA PRO A 62 6.73 -2.79 -5.67
C PRO A 62 6.32 -1.45 -6.29
N ASP A 63 7.17 -0.42 -6.19
CA ASP A 63 6.87 0.90 -6.72
C ASP A 63 6.83 0.90 -8.25
N ALA A 64 7.74 0.14 -8.88
CA ALA A 64 7.76 -0.04 -10.33
C ALA A 64 6.49 -0.76 -10.83
N ILE A 65 5.99 -1.75 -10.10
CA ILE A 65 4.75 -2.46 -10.45
C ILE A 65 3.56 -1.51 -10.34
N ILE A 66 3.49 -0.74 -9.26
CA ILE A 66 2.42 0.26 -9.05
C ILE A 66 2.42 1.30 -10.17
N ALA A 67 3.59 1.83 -10.54
CA ALA A 67 3.73 2.78 -11.63
C ALA A 67 3.35 2.18 -12.99
N ALA A 68 3.78 0.95 -13.28
CA ALA A 68 3.43 0.25 -14.52
C ALA A 68 1.93 -0.02 -14.62
N THR A 69 1.29 -0.43 -13.53
CA THR A 69 -0.15 -0.65 -13.47
C THR A 69 -0.91 0.66 -13.68
N ALA A 70 -0.51 1.74 -13.01
CA ALA A 70 -1.13 3.05 -13.20
C ALA A 70 -0.99 3.56 -14.65
N PHE A 71 0.18 3.37 -15.25
CA PHE A 71 0.42 3.68 -16.65
C PHE A 71 -0.50 2.89 -17.58
N GLN A 72 -0.58 1.56 -17.41
CA GLN A 72 -1.37 0.69 -18.27
C GLN A 72 -2.86 0.99 -18.22
N LEU A 73 -3.35 1.42 -17.06
CA LEU A 73 -4.75 1.77 -16.85
C LEU A 73 -5.07 3.23 -17.20
N GLY A 74 -4.06 4.05 -17.53
CA GLY A 74 -4.22 5.50 -17.65
C GLY A 74 -4.70 6.17 -16.35
N ALA A 75 -4.42 5.55 -15.20
CA ALA A 75 -4.90 5.99 -13.90
C ALA A 75 -3.95 7.02 -13.28
N THR A 76 -4.51 7.92 -12.47
CA THR A 76 -3.72 8.85 -11.65
C THR A 76 -3.33 8.18 -10.34
N LEU A 77 -2.04 8.10 -10.05
CA LEU A 77 -1.51 7.57 -8.81
C LEU A 77 -1.66 8.60 -7.69
N VAL A 78 -2.41 8.27 -6.64
CA VAL A 78 -2.48 9.09 -5.42
C VAL A 78 -1.50 8.51 -4.41
N THR A 79 -0.51 9.29 -3.98
CA THR A 79 0.55 8.80 -3.08
C THR A 79 0.99 9.88 -2.10
N ASN A 80 1.47 9.50 -0.92
CA ASN A 80 2.16 10.41 -0.01
C ASN A 80 3.69 10.34 -0.19
N ASP A 81 4.16 9.44 -1.05
CA ASP A 81 5.58 9.26 -1.31
C ASP A 81 6.02 10.16 -2.47
N LYS A 82 7.01 11.03 -2.19
CA LYS A 82 7.60 11.94 -3.17
C LYS A 82 8.39 11.21 -4.26
N GLY A 83 8.75 9.94 -4.05
CA GLY A 83 9.51 9.14 -5.01
C GLY A 83 8.81 8.94 -6.35
N PHE A 84 7.47 8.96 -6.37
CA PHE A 84 6.70 8.82 -7.60
C PHE A 84 6.60 10.09 -8.45
N SER A 85 6.95 11.26 -7.89
CA SER A 85 7.00 12.51 -8.65
C SER A 85 8.11 12.53 -9.73
N LEU A 86 9.04 11.58 -9.66
CA LEU A 86 10.14 11.44 -10.62
C LEU A 86 9.73 10.69 -11.89
N VAL A 87 8.64 9.92 -11.86
CA VAL A 87 8.19 9.10 -12.99
C VAL A 87 7.31 9.96 -13.90
N GLN A 88 7.86 10.41 -15.02
CA GLN A 88 7.17 11.35 -15.93
C GLN A 88 6.03 10.70 -16.73
N GLU A 89 6.10 9.38 -16.93
CA GLU A 89 5.11 8.62 -17.68
C GLU A 89 3.80 8.43 -16.91
N VAL A 90 3.82 8.56 -15.59
CA VAL A 90 2.67 8.31 -14.72
C VAL A 90 2.19 9.63 -14.12
N GLN A 91 0.91 9.92 -14.27
CA GLN A 91 0.31 11.03 -13.54
C GLN A 91 0.26 10.68 -12.06
N SER A 92 1.06 11.35 -11.24
CA SER A 92 1.02 11.21 -9.79
C SER A 92 0.47 12.49 -9.15
N ARG A 93 -0.38 12.33 -8.14
CA ARG A 93 -0.86 13.40 -7.27
C ARG A 93 -0.42 13.09 -5.85
N SER A 94 0.42 13.97 -5.31
CA SER A 94 0.76 13.91 -3.90
C SER A 94 -0.39 14.45 -3.06
N ILE A 95 -0.84 13.67 -2.08
CA ILE A 95 -1.76 14.18 -1.06
C ILE A 95 -0.96 15.01 -0.05
N LEU A 96 -1.18 16.32 -0.04
CA LEU A 96 -0.82 17.17 1.09
C LEU A 96 -1.94 17.03 2.12
N LEU A 97 -1.74 16.15 3.10
CA LEU A 97 -2.55 16.11 4.32
C LEU A 97 -1.97 17.07 5.35
#